data_AF-A0A4Q5QV28-F1
#
_entry.id   AF-A0A4Q5QV28-F1
#
_cell.length_a   1.000
_cell.length_b   1.000
_cell.length_c   1.000
_cell.angle_alpha   90.00
_cell.angle_beta   90.00
_cell.angle_gamma   90.00
#
_symmetry.space_group_name_H-M   'P 1'
#
loop_
_entity.id
_entity.type
_entity.pdbx_description
1 polymer ?
#
loop_
_entity_poly.entity_id
_entity_poly.type
_entity_poly.pdbx_seq_one_letter_code
_entity_poly.pdbx_strand_id
1 'polypeptide(L)'
;RSQGREAVKNQYKIESRPVDKRENYIKRCIAISGDTISMVNGVAYLGGKKTPLRSTGQMPYIVKFKTTEINTQLLIDMGFSISKSEMIQQAPDIYILTGPDSMIEKVKELDFVESVTVQTQQSGIYDDAIFPHLSNLNWNVDNFGPIIVPKRGWTVKLDERTMPFYERSIRIYEGNKLEKTADGWMINGKKATTYTFKMNYYFMMGDNRHQSADSRFWGFVPEDHIVGKALFIWMSWDTEGSFFNKIRWSRLFRGIN
;
A
#
# COMPACT_ATOMS: atom_id res chain seq x y z
N ARG A 1 -14.65 -0.76 12.69
CA ARG A 1 -14.25 -1.77 13.72
C ARG A 1 -15.33 -1.85 14.81
N SER A 2 -16.15 -2.90 14.85
CA SER A 2 -17.26 -3.07 15.81
C SER A 2 -16.85 -3.65 17.17
N GLN A 3 -15.58 -4.02 17.37
CA GLN A 3 -15.10 -4.62 18.61
C GLN A 3 -13.90 -3.86 19.17
N GLY A 4 -13.98 -3.47 20.45
CA GLY A 4 -12.90 -2.83 21.19
C GLY A 4 -11.72 -3.78 21.44
N ARG A 5 -10.55 -3.23 21.78
CA ARG A 5 -9.31 -4.00 22.02
C ARG A 5 -9.48 -5.10 23.08
N GLU A 6 -10.31 -4.87 24.08
CA GLU A 6 -10.64 -5.88 25.10
C GLU A 6 -11.51 -7.01 24.56
N ALA A 7 -12.54 -6.69 23.75
CA ALA A 7 -13.37 -7.69 23.11
C ALA A 7 -12.54 -8.60 22.18
N VAL A 8 -11.60 -8.03 21.43
CA VAL A 8 -10.68 -8.81 20.58
C VAL A 8 -9.74 -9.69 21.42
N LYS A 9 -9.19 -9.17 22.52
CA LYS A 9 -8.35 -9.95 23.46
C LYS A 9 -9.09 -11.10 24.11
N ASN A 10 -10.37 -10.92 24.40
CA ASN A 10 -11.18 -11.91 25.09
C ASN A 10 -11.78 -12.95 24.14
N GLN A 11 -12.06 -12.58 22.88
CA GLN A 11 -12.60 -13.51 21.88
C GLN A 11 -11.54 -14.23 21.05
N TYR A 12 -10.37 -13.64 20.86
CA TYR A 12 -9.31 -14.21 20.04
C TYR A 12 -8.04 -14.40 20.87
N LYS A 13 -7.44 -15.60 20.77
CA LYS A 13 -6.10 -15.84 21.28
C LYS A 13 -5.13 -14.97 20.47
N ILE A 14 -4.68 -13.86 21.05
CA ILE A 14 -3.65 -13.03 20.45
C ILE A 14 -2.33 -13.80 20.52
N GLU A 15 -1.96 -14.47 19.44
CA GLU A 15 -0.62 -15.01 19.27
C GLU A 15 0.35 -13.87 18.99
N SER A 16 0.90 -13.28 20.05
CA SER A 16 2.01 -12.34 19.92
C SER A 16 3.29 -13.12 19.69
N ARG A 17 3.92 -12.96 18.52
CA ARG A 17 5.25 -13.48 18.27
C ARG A 17 6.26 -12.77 19.18
N PRO A 18 7.28 -13.48 19.68
CA PRO A 18 8.35 -12.85 20.45
C PRO A 18 9.03 -11.75 19.63
N VAL A 19 9.62 -10.78 20.32
CA VAL A 19 10.11 -9.51 19.74
C VAL A 19 11.16 -9.73 18.64
N ASP A 20 11.84 -10.87 18.67
CA ASP A 20 12.82 -11.37 17.68
C ASP A 20 12.18 -11.91 16.39
N LYS A 21 10.88 -12.23 16.38
CA LYS A 21 10.11 -12.72 15.22
C LYS A 21 9.20 -11.66 14.59
N ARG A 22 9.60 -10.38 14.64
CA ARG A 22 8.91 -9.32 13.90
C ARG A 22 8.91 -9.65 12.41
N GLU A 23 7.77 -9.47 11.76
CA GLU A 23 7.66 -9.65 10.32
C GLU A 23 8.34 -8.50 9.59
N ASN A 24 9.24 -8.85 8.68
CA ASN A 24 9.92 -7.89 7.83
C ASN A 24 9.17 -7.78 6.50
N TYR A 25 8.83 -6.55 6.13
CA TYR A 25 8.18 -6.26 4.86
C TYR A 25 9.17 -5.53 3.95
N ILE A 26 9.22 -5.93 2.68
CA ILE A 26 9.86 -5.13 1.64
C ILE A 26 8.78 -4.29 0.99
N LYS A 27 8.91 -2.96 1.12
CA LYS A 27 8.00 -1.97 0.54
C LYS A 27 8.82 -0.85 -0.09
N ARG A 28 8.24 -0.19 -1.09
CA ARG A 28 8.81 0.99 -1.71
C ARG A 28 8.49 2.21 -0.86
N CYS A 29 9.48 3.06 -0.63
CA CYS A 29 9.27 4.37 -0.05
C CYS A 29 8.67 5.29 -1.12
N ILE A 30 7.43 5.74 -0.90
CA ILE A 30 6.73 6.65 -1.81
C ILE A 30 6.90 8.09 -1.38
N ALA A 31 6.85 8.37 -0.07
CA ALA A 31 7.00 9.72 0.46
C ALA A 31 7.88 9.71 1.71
N ILE A 32 8.72 10.73 1.86
CA ILE A 32 9.60 10.92 3.02
C ILE A 32 9.05 12.00 3.96
N SER A 33 9.68 12.13 5.13
CA SER A 33 9.29 13.10 6.15
C SER A 33 9.17 14.52 5.62
N GLY A 34 8.00 15.13 5.79
CA GLY A 34 7.68 16.48 5.34
C GLY A 34 7.03 16.56 3.95
N ASP A 35 7.03 15.46 3.19
CA ASP A 35 6.29 15.41 1.93
C ASP A 35 4.78 15.44 2.17
N THR A 36 4.07 16.04 1.23
CA THR A 36 2.61 15.91 1.13
C THR A 36 2.28 14.85 0.09
N ILE A 37 1.59 13.79 0.48
CA ILE A 37 1.19 12.70 -0.42
C ILE A 37 -0.33 12.70 -0.64
N SER A 38 -0.75 12.46 -1.87
CA SER A 38 -2.13 12.11 -2.23
C SER A 38 -2.13 10.98 -3.27
N MET A 39 -3.30 10.40 -3.50
CA MET A 39 -3.55 9.38 -4.51
C MET A 39 -4.78 9.80 -5.32
N VAL A 40 -4.68 9.73 -6.64
CA VAL A 40 -5.78 9.99 -7.57
C VAL A 40 -5.81 8.88 -8.60
N ASN A 41 -6.90 8.13 -8.66
CA ASN A 41 -7.08 6.97 -9.54
C ASN A 41 -5.87 6.03 -9.53
N GLY A 42 -5.40 5.66 -8.34
CA GLY A 42 -4.29 4.71 -8.15
C GLY A 42 -2.89 5.28 -8.42
N VAL A 43 -2.78 6.56 -8.80
CA VAL A 43 -1.50 7.25 -9.02
C VAL A 43 -1.15 8.16 -7.86
N ALA A 44 0.07 8.02 -7.34
CA ALA A 44 0.56 8.82 -6.23
C ALA A 44 1.02 10.21 -6.69
N TYR A 45 0.79 11.22 -5.86
CA TYR A 45 1.23 12.59 -6.08
C TYR A 45 2.00 13.09 -4.84
N LEU A 46 3.16 13.70 -5.06
CA LEU A 46 3.98 14.33 -4.01
C LEU A 46 4.01 15.83 -4.22
N GLY A 47 3.47 16.60 -3.28
CA GLY A 47 3.34 18.05 -3.42
C GLY A 47 2.59 18.46 -4.70
N GLY A 48 1.61 17.67 -5.12
CA GLY A 48 0.87 17.86 -6.37
C GLY A 48 1.56 17.36 -7.65
N LYS A 49 2.80 16.85 -7.56
CA LYS A 49 3.52 16.29 -8.71
C LYS A 49 3.26 14.80 -8.85
N LYS A 50 2.80 14.38 -10.03
CA LYS A 50 2.56 12.97 -10.37
C LYS A 50 3.84 12.16 -10.17
N THR A 51 3.76 11.11 -9.36
CA THR A 51 4.84 10.15 -9.10
C THR A 51 4.40 8.78 -9.63
N PRO A 52 4.65 8.50 -10.93
CA PRO A 52 4.22 7.25 -11.53
C PRO A 52 4.90 6.04 -10.87
N LEU A 53 4.26 4.89 -10.99
CA LEU A 53 4.87 3.62 -10.62
C LEU A 53 6.16 3.41 -11.42
N ARG A 54 7.23 2.97 -10.75
CA ARG A 54 8.40 2.45 -11.45
C ARG A 54 8.04 1.11 -12.11
N SER A 55 8.87 0.66 -13.04
CA SER A 55 8.62 -0.53 -13.90
C SER A 55 8.26 -1.82 -13.17
N THR A 56 8.60 -1.97 -11.88
CA THR A 56 8.23 -3.15 -11.08
C THR A 56 6.88 -3.05 -10.39
N GLY A 57 6.29 -1.85 -10.34
CA GLY A 57 4.99 -1.62 -9.74
C GLY A 57 3.88 -2.20 -10.62
N GLN A 58 2.95 -2.92 -10.01
CA GLN A 58 1.85 -3.60 -10.66
C GLN A 58 0.50 -3.00 -10.23
N MET A 59 -0.40 -2.90 -11.19
CA MET A 59 -1.78 -2.45 -11.05
C MET A 59 -2.72 -3.49 -11.68
N PRO A 60 -3.99 -3.55 -11.25
CA PRO A 60 -5.01 -4.33 -11.93
C PRO A 60 -5.58 -3.55 -13.12
N TYR A 61 -5.87 -4.26 -14.21
CA TYR A 61 -6.45 -3.72 -15.43
C TYR A 61 -7.57 -4.61 -15.92
N ILE A 62 -8.69 -4.01 -16.28
CA ILE A 62 -9.79 -4.69 -16.97
C ILE A 62 -9.40 -4.75 -18.45
N VAL A 63 -9.23 -5.96 -18.96
CA VAL A 63 -8.95 -6.26 -20.36
C VAL A 63 -10.19 -6.92 -20.96
N LYS A 64 -10.72 -6.30 -22.00
CA LYS A 64 -11.78 -6.89 -22.83
C LYS A 64 -11.17 -7.41 -24.12
N PHE A 65 -11.46 -8.65 -24.46
CA PHE A 65 -11.02 -9.30 -25.69
C PHE A 65 -12.13 -9.30 -26.74
N LYS A 66 -11.75 -9.38 -28.02
CA LYS A 66 -12.71 -9.46 -29.14
C LYS A 66 -13.35 -10.85 -29.28
N THR A 67 -12.87 -11.84 -28.52
CA THR A 67 -13.31 -13.24 -28.55
C THR A 67 -13.37 -13.78 -27.13
N THR A 68 -14.21 -14.79 -26.92
CA THR A 68 -14.31 -15.53 -25.65
C THR A 68 -13.29 -16.67 -25.56
N GLU A 69 -12.72 -17.10 -26.68
CA GLU A 69 -11.68 -18.14 -26.74
C GLU A 69 -10.29 -17.51 -26.61
N ILE A 70 -9.88 -17.24 -25.36
CA ILE A 70 -8.62 -16.55 -25.09
C ILE A 70 -7.52 -17.56 -24.79
N ASN A 71 -6.46 -17.52 -25.61
CA ASN A 71 -5.25 -18.28 -25.34
C ASN A 71 -4.42 -17.55 -24.26
N THR A 72 -4.69 -17.89 -23.00
CA THR A 72 -3.98 -17.32 -21.83
C THR A 72 -2.50 -17.73 -21.79
N GLN A 73 -2.13 -18.86 -22.41
CA GLN A 73 -0.74 -19.30 -22.52
C GLN A 73 0.08 -18.34 -23.38
N LEU A 74 -0.51 -17.76 -24.43
CA LEU A 74 0.17 -16.74 -25.25
C LEU A 74 0.62 -15.54 -24.41
N LEU A 75 -0.22 -15.08 -23.47
CA LEU A 75 0.17 -14.00 -22.57
C LEU A 75 1.32 -14.45 -21.65
N ILE A 76 1.22 -15.64 -21.08
CA ILE A 76 2.32 -16.17 -20.24
C ILE A 76 3.63 -16.25 -21.05
N ASP A 77 3.58 -16.75 -22.29
CA ASP A 77 4.72 -16.90 -23.18
C ASP A 77 5.32 -15.56 -23.63
N MET A 78 4.49 -14.52 -23.77
CA MET A 78 4.94 -13.13 -24.00
C MET A 78 5.61 -12.50 -22.76
N GLY A 79 5.72 -13.25 -21.66
CA GLY A 79 6.38 -12.82 -20.42
C GLY A 79 5.44 -12.07 -19.48
N PHE A 80 4.13 -12.12 -19.71
CA PHE A 80 3.15 -11.62 -18.75
C PHE A 80 3.17 -12.52 -17.51
N SER A 81 3.59 -12.01 -16.35
CA SER A 81 3.48 -12.73 -15.06
C SER A 81 2.03 -12.74 -14.61
N ILE A 82 1.21 -13.50 -15.33
CA ILE A 82 -0.19 -13.73 -15.03
C ILE A 82 -0.24 -15.13 -14.46
N SER A 83 -0.02 -15.29 -13.16
CA SER A 83 -0.41 -16.54 -12.52
C SER A 83 -1.93 -16.71 -12.69
N LYS A 84 -2.44 -17.95 -12.76
CA LYS A 84 -3.89 -18.19 -12.81
C LYS A 84 -4.63 -17.52 -11.63
N SER A 85 -3.94 -17.32 -10.49
CA SER A 85 -4.45 -16.59 -9.33
C SER A 85 -4.50 -15.07 -9.48
N GLU A 86 -3.71 -14.49 -10.38
CA GLU A 86 -3.65 -13.03 -10.64
C GLU A 86 -4.52 -12.61 -11.83
N MET A 87 -5.16 -13.58 -12.50
CA MET A 87 -6.16 -13.37 -13.54
C MET A 87 -7.55 -13.70 -13.02
N ILE A 88 -8.44 -12.72 -13.05
CA ILE A 88 -9.81 -12.92 -12.59
C ILE A 88 -10.74 -12.73 -13.78
N GLN A 89 -11.40 -13.79 -14.22
CA GLN A 89 -12.44 -13.70 -15.24
C GLN A 89 -13.69 -13.04 -14.64
N GLN A 90 -14.11 -11.92 -15.24
CA GLN A 90 -15.33 -11.19 -14.85
C GLN A 90 -16.50 -11.51 -15.79
N ALA A 91 -16.21 -11.78 -17.06
CA ALA A 91 -17.16 -12.20 -18.09
C ALA A 91 -16.43 -13.12 -19.10
N PRO A 92 -17.14 -13.78 -20.04
CA PRO A 92 -16.51 -14.65 -21.03
C PRO A 92 -15.33 -14.01 -21.78
N ASP A 93 -15.43 -12.71 -22.08
CA ASP A 93 -14.47 -11.89 -22.81
C ASP A 93 -13.75 -10.82 -21.95
N ILE A 94 -14.02 -10.75 -20.63
CA ILE A 94 -13.49 -9.71 -19.74
C ILE A 94 -12.69 -10.33 -18.59
N TYR A 95 -11.44 -9.88 -18.45
CA TYR A 95 -10.50 -10.37 -17.45
C TYR A 95 -9.84 -9.20 -16.72
N ILE A 96 -9.59 -9.37 -15.42
CA ILE A 96 -8.70 -8.51 -14.68
C ILE A 96 -7.31 -9.12 -14.72
N LEU A 97 -6.34 -8.38 -15.26
CA LEU A 97 -4.92 -8.74 -15.28
C LEU A 97 -4.14 -7.82 -14.34
N THR A 98 -3.30 -8.39 -13.49
CA THR A 98 -2.38 -7.61 -12.64
C THR A 98 -0.99 -7.55 -13.30
N GLY A 99 -0.45 -6.36 -13.52
CA GLY A 99 0.86 -6.20 -14.15
C GLY A 99 1.38 -4.76 -14.15
N PRO A 100 2.64 -4.53 -14.58
CA PRO A 100 3.18 -3.19 -14.70
C PRO A 100 2.66 -2.45 -15.94
N ASP A 101 2.62 -1.10 -15.88
CA ASP A 101 2.17 -0.25 -17.01
C ASP A 101 2.81 -0.65 -18.35
N SER A 102 4.13 -0.84 -18.36
CA SER A 102 4.90 -1.20 -19.59
C SER A 102 4.47 -2.52 -20.23
N MET A 103 3.95 -3.44 -19.43
CA MET A 103 3.48 -4.73 -19.88
C MET A 103 2.09 -4.54 -20.52
N ILE A 104 1.22 -3.79 -19.86
CA ILE A 104 -0.14 -3.52 -20.35
C ILE A 104 -0.18 -2.74 -21.66
N GLU A 105 0.78 -1.83 -21.89
CA GLU A 105 0.89 -1.19 -23.20
C GLU A 105 1.09 -2.22 -24.33
N LYS A 106 1.84 -3.31 -24.08
CA LYS A 106 1.97 -4.42 -25.06
C LYS A 106 0.68 -5.23 -25.22
N VAL A 107 -0.12 -5.38 -24.16
CA VAL A 107 -1.44 -6.06 -24.27
C VAL A 107 -2.36 -5.27 -25.19
N LYS A 108 -2.35 -3.94 -25.08
CA LYS A 108 -3.18 -3.05 -25.92
C LYS A 108 -2.88 -3.16 -27.41
N GLU A 109 -1.65 -3.53 -27.76
CA GLU A 109 -1.19 -3.68 -29.16
C GLU A 109 -1.66 -5.00 -29.80
N LEU A 110 -2.23 -5.93 -29.02
CA LEU A 110 -2.66 -7.23 -29.54
C LEU A 110 -3.97 -7.11 -30.31
N ASP A 111 -4.00 -7.61 -31.55
CA ASP A 111 -5.16 -7.51 -32.44
C ASP A 111 -6.45 -8.11 -31.87
N PHE A 112 -6.34 -9.08 -30.96
CA PHE A 112 -7.48 -9.74 -30.32
C PHE A 112 -7.94 -9.05 -29.01
N VAL A 113 -7.31 -7.95 -28.62
CA VAL A 113 -7.73 -7.10 -27.49
C VAL A 113 -8.63 -5.97 -28.00
N GLU A 114 -9.79 -5.81 -27.37
CA GLU A 114 -10.75 -4.74 -27.68
C GLU A 114 -10.46 -3.48 -26.89
N SER A 115 -10.24 -3.61 -25.57
CA SER A 115 -9.90 -2.47 -24.71
C SER A 115 -9.12 -2.89 -23.48
N VAL A 116 -8.34 -1.96 -22.93
CA VAL A 116 -7.69 -2.10 -21.64
C VAL A 116 -7.89 -0.83 -20.82
N THR A 117 -8.47 -0.98 -19.63
CA THR A 117 -8.69 0.10 -18.68
C THR A 117 -8.08 -0.24 -17.33
N VAL A 118 -7.51 0.75 -16.64
CA VAL A 118 -7.01 0.53 -15.27
C VAL A 118 -8.20 0.27 -14.35
N GLN A 119 -8.09 -0.73 -13.49
CA GLN A 119 -9.10 -0.99 -12.48
C GLN A 119 -8.77 -0.17 -11.23
N THR A 120 -9.57 0.87 -10.99
CA THR A 120 -9.46 1.69 -9.79
C THR A 120 -10.82 1.87 -9.14
N GLN A 121 -10.84 2.03 -7.83
CA GLN A 121 -12.06 2.48 -7.17
C GLN A 121 -12.41 3.91 -7.59
N GLN A 122 -13.70 4.20 -7.69
CA GLN A 122 -14.18 5.54 -8.00
C GLN A 122 -13.92 6.48 -6.82
N SER A 123 -13.52 7.73 -7.12
CA SER A 123 -13.36 8.76 -6.10
C SER A 123 -14.70 9.06 -5.39
N GLY A 124 -14.66 9.26 -4.08
CA GLY A 124 -15.84 9.54 -3.26
C GLY A 124 -16.55 8.30 -2.72
N ILE A 125 -16.05 7.09 -3.01
CA ILE A 125 -16.50 5.86 -2.34
C ILE A 125 -15.64 5.66 -1.09
N TYR A 126 -16.27 5.67 0.08
CA TYR A 126 -15.58 5.42 1.35
C TYR A 126 -15.21 3.94 1.53
N ASP A 127 -13.97 3.69 1.91
CA ASP A 127 -13.45 2.39 2.33
C ASP A 127 -12.96 2.48 3.77
N ASP A 128 -13.58 1.72 4.68
CA ASP A 128 -13.26 1.78 6.11
C ASP A 128 -11.92 1.12 6.48
N ALA A 129 -11.31 0.37 5.56
CA ALA A 129 -9.98 -0.19 5.73
C ALA A 129 -8.86 0.85 5.52
N ILE A 130 -9.18 1.99 4.89
CA ILE A 130 -8.18 2.99 4.49
C ILE A 130 -7.92 3.97 5.60
N PHE A 131 -6.64 4.15 5.93
CA PHE A 131 -6.17 5.16 6.87
C PHE A 131 -6.60 6.56 6.39
N PRO A 132 -7.19 7.40 7.26
CA PRO A 132 -7.26 7.30 8.74
C PRO A 132 -8.57 6.71 9.29
N HIS A 133 -9.38 6.01 8.50
CA HIS A 133 -10.68 5.43 8.88
C HIS A 133 -11.75 6.49 9.21
N LEU A 134 -11.80 7.55 8.40
CA LEU A 134 -12.74 8.65 8.53
C LEU A 134 -13.74 8.63 7.38
N SER A 135 -15.01 8.33 7.68
CA SER A 135 -16.07 8.23 6.67
C SER A 135 -16.36 9.54 5.95
N ASN A 136 -16.23 10.68 6.62
CA ASN A 136 -16.47 12.00 6.02
C ASN A 136 -15.43 12.39 4.96
N LEU A 137 -14.30 11.69 4.87
CA LEU A 137 -13.30 11.94 3.82
C LEU A 137 -13.65 11.22 2.51
N ASN A 138 -14.49 10.18 2.56
CA ASN A 138 -14.83 9.35 1.41
C ASN A 138 -13.61 8.82 0.64
N TRP A 139 -12.55 8.50 1.39
CA TRP A 139 -11.31 7.98 0.82
C TRP A 139 -11.39 6.48 0.59
N ASN A 140 -10.67 6.05 -0.44
CA ASN A 140 -10.42 4.65 -0.73
C ASN A 140 -8.98 4.40 -1.15
N VAL A 141 -8.66 3.14 -1.47
CA VAL A 141 -7.31 2.67 -1.76
C VAL A 141 -6.65 3.40 -2.94
N ASP A 142 -7.46 3.92 -3.88
CA ASP A 142 -7.03 4.57 -5.11
C ASP A 142 -7.21 6.10 -5.08
N ASN A 143 -7.92 6.63 -4.07
CA ASN A 143 -8.25 8.04 -3.97
C ASN A 143 -8.23 8.50 -2.51
N PHE A 144 -7.18 9.23 -2.14
CA PHE A 144 -7.01 9.75 -0.78
C PHE A 144 -6.06 10.95 -0.74
N GLY A 145 -6.00 11.59 0.42
CA GLY A 145 -5.14 12.73 0.67
C GLY A 145 -5.73 14.05 0.16
N PRO A 146 -4.96 15.14 0.25
CA PRO A 146 -3.56 15.18 0.68
C PRO A 146 -3.35 14.92 2.18
N ILE A 147 -2.24 14.28 2.54
CA ILE A 147 -1.74 14.11 3.91
C ILE A 147 -0.26 14.47 3.99
N ILE A 148 0.16 15.07 5.09
CA ILE A 148 1.57 15.41 5.34
C ILE A 148 2.22 14.26 6.09
N VAL A 149 3.35 13.77 5.59
CA VAL A 149 4.16 12.76 6.29
C VAL A 149 4.90 13.46 7.44
N PRO A 150 4.77 13.01 8.69
CA PRO A 150 5.40 13.70 9.81
C PRO A 150 6.92 13.77 9.69
N LYS A 151 7.48 14.87 10.18
CA LYS A 151 8.91 15.16 10.15
C LYS A 151 9.40 15.51 11.54
N ARG A 152 10.60 15.08 11.91
CA ARG A 152 11.22 15.47 13.18
C ARG A 152 11.27 17.00 13.28
N GLY A 153 10.82 17.54 14.41
CA GLY A 153 10.75 18.98 14.67
C GLY A 153 9.54 19.69 14.04
N TRP A 154 8.72 19.00 13.23
CA TRP A 154 7.45 19.56 12.76
C TRP A 154 6.42 19.56 13.89
N THR A 155 5.69 20.67 14.01
CA THR A 155 4.66 20.85 15.03
C THR A 155 3.28 20.81 14.38
N VAL A 156 2.40 19.98 14.92
CA VAL A 156 1.00 19.86 14.50
C VAL A 156 0.07 20.31 15.62
N LYS A 157 -1.09 20.88 15.28
CA LYS A 157 -2.17 21.14 16.25
C LYS A 157 -2.79 19.82 16.70
N LEU A 158 -3.29 19.76 17.93
CA LEU A 158 -4.02 18.62 18.47
C LEU A 158 -5.51 18.95 18.45
N ASP A 159 -6.18 18.59 17.36
CA ASP A 159 -7.61 18.82 17.15
C ASP A 159 -8.25 17.64 16.42
N GLU A 160 -9.57 17.70 16.21
CA GLU A 160 -10.32 16.61 15.60
C GLU A 160 -9.98 16.35 14.13
N ARG A 161 -9.31 17.31 13.46
CA ARG A 161 -8.92 17.18 12.05
C ARG A 161 -7.55 16.52 11.92
N THR A 162 -6.64 16.76 12.85
CA THR A 162 -5.27 16.25 12.79
C THR A 162 -5.09 14.91 13.51
N MET A 163 -5.79 14.72 14.64
CA MET A 163 -5.60 13.55 15.49
C MET A 163 -5.87 12.21 14.82
N PRO A 164 -6.89 12.06 13.95
CA PRO A 164 -7.09 10.81 13.22
C PRO A 164 -5.87 10.35 12.40
N PHE A 165 -5.06 11.30 11.94
CA PHE A 165 -3.84 11.00 11.18
C PHE A 165 -2.63 10.72 12.06
N TYR A 166 -2.49 11.44 13.17
CA TYR A 166 -1.22 11.50 13.91
C TYR A 166 -1.24 10.82 15.28
N GLU A 167 -2.41 10.45 15.81
CA GLU A 167 -2.53 9.82 17.14
C GLU A 167 -1.64 8.57 17.26
N ARG A 168 -1.61 7.72 16.24
CA ARG A 168 -0.79 6.50 16.25
C ARG A 168 0.69 6.83 16.37
N SER A 169 1.18 7.81 15.61
CA SER A 169 2.57 8.26 15.67
C SER A 169 2.94 8.79 17.05
N ILE A 170 2.09 9.64 17.62
CA ILE A 170 2.33 10.25 18.93
C ILE A 170 2.27 9.20 20.05
N ARG A 171 1.26 8.32 20.03
CA ARG A 171 1.01 7.36 21.13
C ARG A 171 1.88 6.12 21.04
N ILE A 172 1.91 5.47 19.88
CA ILE A 172 2.48 4.14 19.72
C ILE A 172 3.95 4.21 19.38
N TYR A 173 4.32 5.03 18.40
CA TYR A 173 5.70 5.08 17.92
C TYR A 173 6.59 5.98 18.79
N GLU A 174 6.08 7.13 19.24
CA GLU A 174 6.84 8.04 20.11
C GLU A 174 6.55 7.86 21.61
N GLY A 175 5.75 6.84 21.96
CA GLY A 175 5.59 6.35 23.34
C GLY A 175 4.88 7.30 24.31
N ASN A 176 4.06 8.24 23.82
CA ASN A 176 3.34 9.17 24.69
C ASN A 176 1.98 8.61 25.15
N LYS A 177 1.60 8.90 26.39
CA LYS A 177 0.22 8.72 26.87
C LYS A 177 -0.65 9.86 26.32
N LEU A 178 -1.65 9.53 25.52
CA LEU A 178 -2.60 10.48 24.93
C LEU A 178 -4.01 10.25 25.48
N GLU A 179 -4.65 11.30 25.99
CA GLU A 179 -6.01 11.25 26.55
C GLU A 179 -6.83 12.46 26.08
N LYS A 180 -8.07 12.25 25.61
CA LYS A 180 -9.03 13.33 25.30
C LYS A 180 -9.88 13.58 26.54
N THR A 181 -9.84 14.80 27.06
CA THR A 181 -10.64 15.25 28.21
C THR A 181 -11.64 16.34 27.78
N ALA A 182 -12.54 16.75 28.67
CA ALA A 182 -13.43 17.89 28.43
C ALA A 182 -12.65 19.19 28.13
N ASP A 183 -11.47 19.34 28.74
CA ASP A 183 -10.61 20.51 28.60
C ASP A 183 -9.64 20.44 27.40
N GLY A 184 -9.71 19.38 26.60
CA GLY A 184 -8.87 19.14 25.43
C GLY A 184 -7.94 17.93 25.57
N TRP A 185 -6.88 17.92 24.76
CA TRP A 185 -5.91 16.81 24.71
C TRP A 185 -4.87 16.91 25.82
N MET A 186 -4.59 15.77 26.45
CA MET A 186 -3.54 15.59 27.44
C MET A 186 -2.44 14.70 26.85
N ILE A 187 -1.19 15.14 26.95
CA ILE A 187 0.01 14.36 26.62
C ILE A 187 0.81 14.15 27.89
N ASN A 188 1.00 12.89 28.30
CA ASN A 188 1.74 12.51 29.50
C ASN A 188 1.26 13.28 30.75
N GLY A 189 -0.07 13.42 30.90
CA GLY A 189 -0.70 14.11 32.03
C GLY A 189 -0.69 15.63 31.96
N LYS A 190 -0.16 16.25 30.89
CA LYS A 190 -0.16 17.71 30.70
C LYS A 190 -1.05 18.12 29.53
N LYS A 191 -1.84 19.18 29.72
CA LYS A 191 -2.66 19.75 28.64
C LYS A 191 -1.77 20.22 27.51
N ALA A 192 -2.12 19.83 26.28
CA ALA A 192 -1.38 20.17 25.07
C ALA A 192 -2.35 20.55 23.96
N THR A 193 -2.01 21.62 23.24
CA THR A 193 -2.73 22.06 22.04
C THR A 193 -1.95 21.77 20.76
N THR A 194 -0.68 21.38 20.91
CA THR A 194 0.23 21.06 19.81
C THR A 194 1.14 19.90 20.20
N TYR A 195 1.73 19.25 19.20
CA TYR A 195 2.77 18.25 19.38
C TYR A 195 3.88 18.44 18.35
N THR A 196 5.12 18.34 18.81
CA THR A 196 6.32 18.35 17.97
C THR A 196 6.85 16.93 17.83
N PHE A 197 6.90 16.44 16.59
CA PHE A 197 7.38 15.08 16.30
C PHE A 197 8.85 14.92 16.61
N LYS A 198 9.20 13.79 17.22
CA LYS A 198 10.58 13.43 17.60
C LYS A 198 11.24 12.54 16.54
N MET A 199 10.46 11.92 15.66
CA MET A 199 10.94 11.03 14.61
C MET A 199 10.62 11.54 13.20
N ASN A 200 11.40 11.08 12.23
CA ASN A 200 11.00 11.13 10.83
C ASN A 200 10.11 9.94 10.48
N TYR A 201 9.22 10.15 9.53
CA TYR A 201 8.28 9.14 9.08
C TYR A 201 8.31 8.98 7.56
N TYR A 202 7.76 7.85 7.10
CA TYR A 202 7.72 7.45 5.71
C TYR A 202 6.33 6.92 5.36
N PHE A 203 5.95 7.11 4.09
CA PHE A 203 4.80 6.45 3.50
C PHE A 203 5.29 5.34 2.57
N MET A 204 5.03 4.10 2.96
CA MET A 204 5.56 2.90 2.30
C MET A 204 4.44 2.20 1.54
N MET A 205 4.65 1.81 0.29
CA MET A 205 3.68 1.06 -0.51
C MET A 205 4.31 -0.15 -1.19
N GLY A 206 3.53 -1.21 -1.37
CA GLY A 206 3.99 -2.38 -2.12
C GLY A 206 4.06 -2.10 -3.62
N ASP A 207 4.86 -2.91 -4.33
CA ASP A 207 4.91 -2.85 -5.79
C ASP A 207 3.66 -3.50 -6.40
N ASN A 208 3.18 -4.64 -5.89
CA ASN A 208 1.83 -5.15 -6.23
C ASN A 208 0.78 -4.37 -5.42
N ARG A 209 0.30 -3.26 -6.00
CA ARG A 209 -0.45 -2.24 -5.27
C ARG A 209 -1.73 -2.79 -4.68
N HIS A 210 -2.61 -3.41 -5.46
CA HIS A 210 -3.91 -3.85 -4.93
C HIS A 210 -3.82 -5.13 -4.08
N GLN A 211 -2.66 -5.80 -4.05
CA GLN A 211 -2.40 -6.97 -3.20
C GLN A 211 -1.37 -6.71 -2.10
N SER A 212 -1.22 -5.45 -1.68
CA SER A 212 -0.26 -5.06 -0.66
C SER A 212 -0.96 -4.40 0.53
N ALA A 213 -0.89 -5.04 1.69
CA ALA A 213 -1.05 -4.34 2.96
C ALA A 213 0.15 -3.40 3.14
N ASP A 214 -0.11 -2.09 3.23
CA ASP A 214 0.89 -1.03 3.34
C ASP A 214 0.36 0.26 4.00
N SER A 215 1.09 1.38 3.88
CA SER A 215 0.75 2.64 4.54
C SER A 215 -0.64 3.20 4.21
N ARG A 216 -1.27 2.77 3.11
CA ARG A 216 -2.68 3.09 2.82
C ARG A 216 -3.63 2.55 3.89
N PHE A 217 -3.26 1.47 4.56
CA PHE A 217 -4.09 0.80 5.56
C PHE A 217 -3.65 1.12 6.99
N TRP A 218 -2.33 1.22 7.25
CA TRP A 218 -1.80 1.42 8.61
C TRP A 218 -1.21 2.80 8.89
N GLY A 219 -1.12 3.67 7.88
CA GLY A 219 -0.55 5.01 8.00
C GLY A 219 0.98 5.02 7.97
N PHE A 220 1.57 5.95 8.70
CA PHE A 220 3.00 6.27 8.61
C PHE A 220 3.90 5.23 9.29
N VAL A 221 5.11 5.07 8.75
CA VAL A 221 6.17 4.20 9.30
C VAL A 221 7.29 5.08 9.87
N PRO A 222 7.65 4.99 11.16
CA PRO A 222 8.73 5.77 11.75
C PRO A 222 10.11 5.26 11.30
N GLU A 223 11.12 6.13 11.38
CA GLU A 223 12.49 5.82 10.94
C GLU A 223 13.16 4.66 11.69
N ASP A 224 12.78 4.39 12.94
CA ASP A 224 13.29 3.28 13.75
C ASP A 224 12.68 1.91 13.36
N HIS A 225 11.66 1.91 12.50
CA HIS A 225 11.09 0.70 11.91
C HIS A 225 11.69 0.39 10.52
N ILE A 226 12.63 1.21 10.05
CA ILE A 226 13.36 0.98 8.80
C ILE A 226 14.67 0.25 9.12
N VAL A 227 14.71 -1.05 8.83
CA VAL A 227 15.91 -1.89 9.07
C VAL A 227 17.02 -1.61 8.05
N GLY A 228 16.68 -1.27 6.81
CA GLY A 228 17.67 -0.99 5.77
C GLY A 228 17.07 -0.90 4.36
N LYS A 229 17.96 -0.79 3.37
CA LYS A 229 17.61 -0.81 1.95
C LYS A 229 17.90 -2.20 1.38
N ALA A 230 16.95 -2.77 0.66
CA ALA A 230 17.19 -4.02 -0.06
C ALA A 230 18.16 -3.77 -1.22
N LEU A 231 19.23 -4.58 -1.30
CA LEU A 231 20.32 -4.39 -2.28
C LEU A 231 20.16 -5.26 -3.52
N PHE A 232 19.82 -6.53 -3.35
CA PHE A 232 19.66 -7.50 -4.44
C PHE A 232 18.69 -8.61 -4.07
N ILE A 233 18.22 -9.33 -5.08
CA ILE A 233 17.34 -10.50 -4.90
C ILE A 233 18.22 -11.73 -4.63
N TRP A 234 18.29 -12.19 -3.38
CA TRP A 234 19.05 -13.41 -3.05
C TRP A 234 18.40 -14.67 -3.64
N MET A 235 17.06 -14.77 -3.60
CA MET A 235 16.34 -15.95 -4.07
C MET A 235 15.04 -15.56 -4.79
N SER A 236 14.71 -16.28 -5.85
CA SER A 236 13.46 -16.11 -6.59
C SER A 236 12.96 -17.47 -7.08
N TRP A 237 11.71 -17.79 -6.74
CA TRP A 237 11.08 -19.07 -7.07
C TRP A 237 9.80 -18.84 -7.87
N ASP A 238 9.55 -19.73 -8.82
CA ASP A 238 8.31 -19.83 -9.56
C ASP A 238 7.41 -20.86 -8.89
N THR A 239 6.27 -20.46 -8.36
CA THR A 239 5.40 -21.41 -7.63
C THR A 239 4.83 -22.48 -8.55
N GLU A 240 4.68 -22.16 -9.84
CA GLU A 240 4.14 -23.05 -10.88
C GLU A 240 5.24 -23.82 -11.65
N GLY A 241 6.51 -23.55 -11.37
CA GLY A 241 7.63 -24.17 -12.09
C GLY A 241 7.86 -25.63 -11.67
N SER A 242 8.28 -26.47 -12.62
CA SER A 242 8.63 -27.87 -12.36
C SER A 242 10.14 -28.03 -12.08
N PHE A 243 10.49 -28.76 -11.03
CA PHE A 243 11.85 -29.19 -10.71
C PHE A 243 12.91 -28.06 -10.76
N PHE A 244 13.96 -28.17 -11.60
CA PHE A 244 15.01 -27.15 -11.71
C PHE A 244 14.55 -25.83 -12.37
N ASN A 245 13.46 -25.83 -13.13
CA ASN A 245 12.87 -24.62 -13.73
C ASN A 245 12.12 -23.76 -12.71
N LYS A 246 11.97 -24.27 -11.48
CA LYS A 246 11.32 -23.55 -10.40
C LYS A 246 12.17 -22.35 -9.96
N ILE A 247 13.51 -22.46 -10.00
CA ILE A 247 14.39 -21.33 -9.65
C ILE A 247 14.46 -20.34 -10.81
N ARG A 248 14.11 -19.08 -10.54
CA ARG A 248 14.17 -17.99 -11.53
C ARG A 248 15.59 -17.41 -11.58
N TRP A 249 16.52 -18.17 -12.17
CA TRP A 249 17.96 -17.84 -12.25
C TRP A 249 18.25 -16.43 -12.76
N SER A 250 17.46 -15.96 -13.74
CA SER A 250 17.60 -14.62 -14.31
C SER A 250 17.38 -13.48 -13.31
N ARG A 251 16.73 -13.75 -12.17
CA ARG A 251 16.45 -12.77 -11.11
C ARG A 251 17.40 -12.87 -9.92
N LEU A 252 18.14 -13.97 -9.77
CA LEU A 252 19.08 -14.13 -8.66
C LEU A 252 20.21 -13.10 -8.77
N PHE A 253 20.59 -12.53 -7.63
CA PHE A 253 21.62 -11.50 -7.47
C PHE A 253 21.43 -10.23 -8.30
N ARG A 254 20.27 -10.04 -8.93
CA ARG A 254 19.98 -8.77 -9.58
C ARG A 254 19.80 -7.69 -8.53
N GLY A 255 20.48 -6.57 -8.75
CA GLY A 255 20.34 -5.37 -7.94
C GLY A 255 18.92 -4.83 -7.95
N ILE A 256 18.51 -4.24 -6.83
CA ILE A 256 17.22 -3.57 -6.67
C ILE A 256 17.42 -2.08 -6.98
N ASN A 257 16.79 -1.59 -8.05
CA ASN A 257 16.84 -0.18 -8.50
C ASN A 257 15.47 0.51 -8.39
#